data_AF-A0A498NNG9-F1
#
_entry.id   AF-A0A498NNG9-F1
#
_cell.length_a   1.000
_cell.length_b   1.000
_cell.length_c   1.000
_cell.angle_alpha   90.00
_cell.angle_beta   90.00
_cell.angle_gamma   90.00
#
_symmetry.space_group_name_H-M   'P 1'
#
loop_
_entity.id
_entity.type
_entity.pdbx_description
1 polymer ?
#
loop_
_entity_poly.entity_id
_entity_poly.type
_entity_poly.pdbx_seq_one_letter_code
_entity_poly.pdbx_strand_id
1 'polypeptide(L)'
;MVEPSSGHVNPGETLSFHCQAPPDPQKQPPEAFLLLRRAKGTPGSMVAPAQLVSQSHEAHFSVKTMGREDGGEYVCLYQLKSAKTGQVNSTTSQPVHITVIELPVPTLFWSRHKGEVLECVGSPSYPQGFFYLYRVGNLSPEVTHQASLTQHSARFPVPTHNEHGGQYQCQYSVSLGNSKVFSKMSSPVNIPCITGYHSCTSTSTDLALIVGSVSAGVLFLIVVAILGFAMHRHKIKKNFGSMFMPEIILLIVVVAMLGPVFQWIDAL
;
A
#
# COMPACT_ATOMS: atom_id res chain seq x y z
N MET A 1 12.31 34.85 4.19
CA MET A 1 12.87 34.18 3.00
C MET A 1 12.54 32.69 3.03
N VAL A 2 12.54 32.02 1.88
CA VAL A 2 12.33 30.58 1.79
C VAL A 2 13.42 29.96 0.91
N GLU A 3 13.85 28.76 1.28
CA GLU A 3 14.71 27.90 0.47
C GLU A 3 13.97 26.60 0.10
N PRO A 4 13.97 26.18 -1.19
CA PRO A 4 14.53 26.90 -2.34
C PRO A 4 13.72 28.17 -2.70
N SER A 5 14.42 29.21 -3.12
CA SER A 5 13.83 30.53 -3.45
C SER A 5 12.86 30.50 -4.63
N SER A 6 12.91 29.47 -5.46
CA SER A 6 11.96 29.25 -6.56
C SER A 6 10.54 28.96 -6.06
N GLY A 7 10.37 28.48 -4.83
CA GLY A 7 9.09 27.99 -4.30
C GLY A 7 8.58 26.71 -4.97
N HIS A 8 9.35 26.11 -5.88
CA HIS A 8 9.04 24.85 -6.53
C HIS A 8 9.78 23.71 -5.85
N VAL A 9 9.02 22.74 -5.33
CA VAL A 9 9.57 21.57 -4.62
C VAL A 9 8.87 20.29 -5.03
N ASN A 10 9.55 19.16 -4.86
CA ASN A 10 9.01 17.83 -5.11
C ASN A 10 8.49 17.20 -3.82
N PRO A 11 7.50 16.28 -3.91
CA PRO A 11 7.12 15.46 -2.76
C PRO A 11 8.34 14.79 -2.11
N GLY A 12 8.46 14.94 -0.80
CA GLY A 12 9.57 14.44 0.01
C GLY A 12 10.66 15.48 0.29
N GLU A 13 10.74 16.57 -0.48
CA GLU A 13 11.68 17.67 -0.24
C GLU A 13 11.21 18.54 0.94
N THR A 14 12.17 19.22 1.57
CA THR A 14 11.95 20.08 2.75
C THR A 14 12.15 21.54 2.38
N LEU A 15 11.16 22.37 2.71
CA LEU A 15 11.22 23.82 2.63
C LEU A 15 11.81 24.38 3.92
N SER A 16 12.72 25.33 3.78
CA SER A 16 13.30 26.07 4.90
C SER A 16 12.78 27.49 4.89
N PHE A 17 12.02 27.88 5.90
CA PHE A 17 11.52 29.25 6.04
C PHE A 17 12.31 29.97 7.11
N HIS A 18 12.74 31.19 6.81
CA HIS A 18 13.33 32.09 7.78
C HIS A 18 12.53 33.38 7.84
N CYS A 19 11.86 33.60 8.98
CA CYS A 19 11.11 34.79 9.29
C CYS A 19 12.04 35.84 9.92
N GLN A 20 11.83 37.11 9.59
CA GLN A 20 12.60 38.22 10.18
C GLN A 20 11.61 39.28 10.67
N ALA A 21 11.77 39.68 11.93
CA ALA A 21 11.05 40.82 12.49
C ALA A 21 11.85 42.11 12.20
N PRO A 22 11.18 43.25 11.98
CA PRO A 22 11.86 44.54 11.85
C PRO A 22 12.68 44.86 13.11
N PRO A 23 13.79 45.62 12.98
CA PRO A 23 14.57 46.06 14.14
C PRO A 23 13.69 46.91 15.07
N ASP A 24 13.48 46.43 16.30
CA ASP A 24 12.72 47.17 17.31
C ASP A 24 13.59 48.28 17.92
N PRO A 25 13.15 49.56 17.93
CA PRO A 25 13.80 50.64 18.66
C PRO A 25 14.01 50.34 20.15
N GLN A 26 13.15 49.52 20.76
CA GLN A 26 13.23 49.10 22.16
C GLN A 26 14.01 47.79 22.38
N LYS A 27 14.58 47.20 21.31
CA LYS A 27 15.37 45.95 21.32
C LYS A 27 14.66 44.73 21.94
N GLN A 28 13.32 44.70 21.99
CA GLN A 28 12.62 43.52 22.48
C GLN A 28 12.57 42.47 21.37
N PRO A 29 13.15 41.27 21.57
CA PRO A 29 13.02 40.20 20.60
C PRO A 29 11.56 39.68 20.59
N PRO A 30 11.07 39.20 19.44
CA PRO A 30 9.80 38.51 19.39
C PRO A 30 9.75 37.34 20.37
N GLU A 31 8.61 37.19 21.05
CA GLU A 31 8.36 36.05 21.92
C GLU A 31 8.19 34.78 21.10
N ALA A 32 7.56 34.82 19.93
CA ALA A 32 7.47 33.66 19.04
C ALA A 32 7.29 34.09 17.59
N PHE A 33 7.61 33.18 16.67
CA PHE A 33 7.31 33.26 15.25
C PHE A 33 6.33 32.14 14.90
N LEU A 34 5.40 32.44 14.03
CA LEU A 34 4.36 31.55 13.54
C LEU A 34 4.46 31.49 12.02
N LEU A 35 4.49 30.28 11.47
CA LEU A 35 4.38 30.02 10.05
C LEU A 35 2.95 29.58 9.75
N LEU A 36 2.26 30.34 8.91
CA LEU A 36 0.89 30.06 8.50
C LEU A 36 0.86 29.70 7.01
N ARG A 37 -0.06 28.82 6.62
CA ARG A 37 -0.29 28.41 5.23
C ARG A 37 -1.73 28.61 4.85
N ARG A 38 -1.94 29.23 3.69
CA ARG A 38 -3.23 29.29 3.00
C ARG A 38 -3.19 28.32 1.83
N ALA A 39 -4.05 27.30 1.86
CA ALA A 39 -4.16 26.36 0.75
C ALA A 39 -4.57 27.09 -0.54
N LYS A 40 -4.07 26.62 -1.68
CA LYS A 40 -4.47 27.14 -3.00
C LYS A 40 -5.95 26.78 -3.23
N GLY A 41 -6.83 27.77 -3.14
CA GLY A 41 -8.26 27.58 -3.34
C GLY A 41 -8.60 27.11 -4.77
N THR A 42 -9.69 26.37 -4.91
CA THR A 42 -10.31 26.13 -6.21
C THR A 42 -10.95 27.43 -6.73
N PRO A 43 -10.91 27.69 -8.05
CA PRO A 43 -11.60 28.85 -8.62
C PRO A 43 -13.09 28.83 -8.21
N GLY A 44 -13.56 29.87 -7.53
CA GLY A 44 -14.94 30.01 -7.06
C GLY A 44 -15.22 29.61 -5.60
N SER A 45 -14.22 29.14 -4.86
CA SER A 45 -14.35 28.88 -3.42
C SER A 45 -14.01 30.11 -2.57
N MET A 46 -14.68 30.26 -1.43
CA MET A 46 -14.33 31.28 -0.43
C MET A 46 -12.85 31.13 -0.02
N VAL A 47 -12.15 32.24 0.19
CA VAL A 47 -10.73 32.24 0.58
C VAL A 47 -10.57 31.43 1.86
N ALA A 48 -9.90 30.27 1.78
CA ALA A 48 -9.65 29.44 2.93
C ALA A 48 -8.83 30.23 3.97
N PRO A 49 -9.14 30.12 5.28
CA PRO A 49 -8.36 30.77 6.31
C PRO A 49 -6.93 30.22 6.32
N ALA A 50 -5.97 31.06 6.70
CA ALA A 50 -4.59 30.60 6.89
C ALA A 50 -4.52 29.71 8.13
N GLN A 51 -3.98 28.50 7.98
CA GLN A 51 -3.80 27.52 9.04
C GLN A 51 -2.38 27.61 9.62
N LEU A 52 -2.25 27.41 10.94
CA LEU A 52 -0.94 27.29 11.58
C LEU A 52 -0.22 26.02 11.12
N VAL A 53 0.97 26.19 10.56
CA VAL A 53 1.88 25.09 10.19
C VAL A 53 2.82 24.77 11.34
N SER A 54 3.43 25.80 11.92
CA SER A 54 4.40 25.64 12.99
C SER A 54 4.59 26.95 13.77
N GLN A 55 5.05 26.84 15.01
CA GLN A 55 5.39 27.95 15.89
C GLN A 55 6.76 27.68 16.55
N SER A 56 7.64 28.68 16.57
CA SER A 56 9.01 28.55 17.09
C SER A 56 9.56 29.89 17.59
N HIS A 57 10.50 29.85 18.53
CA HIS A 57 11.24 31.03 19.01
C HIS A 57 12.40 31.42 18.06
N GLU A 58 12.92 30.48 17.28
CA GLU A 58 14.17 30.62 16.51
C GLU A 58 14.00 31.25 15.12
N ALA A 59 12.77 31.66 14.78
CA ALA A 59 12.37 32.23 13.48
C ALA A 59 12.66 31.36 12.25
N HIS A 60 13.11 30.12 12.46
CA HIS A 60 13.43 29.16 11.41
C HIS A 60 12.48 27.97 11.47
N PHE A 61 11.98 27.54 10.31
CA PHE A 61 11.01 26.47 10.18
C PHE A 61 11.40 25.52 9.05
N SER A 62 11.29 24.23 9.30
CA SER A 62 11.51 23.19 8.29
C SER A 62 10.21 22.43 8.05
N VAL A 63 9.72 22.48 6.80
CA VAL A 63 8.44 21.86 6.40
C VAL A 63 8.71 20.83 5.32
N LYS A 64 8.50 19.56 5.62
CA LYS A 64 8.59 18.48 4.63
C LYS A 64 7.30 18.40 3.83
N THR A 65 7.40 18.46 2.51
CA THR A 65 6.24 18.37 1.61
C THR A 65 5.94 16.91 1.27
N MET A 66 4.66 16.54 1.18
CA MET A 66 4.21 15.18 0.85
C MET A 66 3.34 15.16 -0.41
N GLY A 67 2.65 16.26 -0.71
CA GLY A 67 1.80 16.36 -1.89
C GLY A 67 1.34 17.77 -2.20
N ARG A 68 0.47 17.90 -3.21
CA ARG A 68 -0.09 19.19 -3.67
C ARG A 68 -0.79 19.98 -2.58
N GLU A 69 -1.33 19.32 -1.56
CA GLU A 69 -1.96 19.93 -0.38
C GLU A 69 -1.00 20.77 0.46
N ASP A 70 0.31 20.52 0.34
CA ASP A 70 1.34 21.33 0.99
C ASP A 70 1.72 22.57 0.19
N GLY A 71 1.23 22.69 -1.04
CA GLY A 71 1.32 23.91 -1.83
C GLY A 71 0.35 24.99 -1.32
N GLY A 72 0.66 26.24 -1.63
CA GLY A 72 -0.16 27.37 -1.23
C GLY A 72 0.66 28.62 -0.92
N GLU A 73 0.03 29.55 -0.21
CA GLU A 73 0.66 30.79 0.23
C GLU A 73 1.12 30.64 1.68
N TYR A 74 2.42 30.79 1.91
CA TYR A 74 3.00 30.78 3.24
C TYR A 74 3.27 32.21 3.70
N VAL A 75 2.90 32.53 4.93
CA VAL A 75 3.14 33.84 5.56
C VAL A 75 3.72 33.63 6.96
N CYS A 76 4.63 34.53 7.34
CA CYS A 76 5.14 34.62 8.70
C CYS A 76 4.31 35.63 9.50
N LEU A 77 4.18 35.34 10.79
CA LEU A 77 3.69 36.27 11.80
C LEU A 77 4.61 36.15 13.02
N TYR A 78 4.83 37.23 13.75
CA TYR A 78 5.56 37.16 15.02
C TYR A 78 4.71 37.73 16.17
N GLN A 79 5.00 37.25 17.36
CA GLN A 79 4.32 37.61 18.60
C GLN A 79 5.25 38.44 19.47
N LEU A 80 4.74 39.53 19.99
CA LEU A 80 5.43 40.38 20.96
C LEU A 80 4.75 40.28 22.31
N LYS A 81 5.55 40.39 23.37
CA LYS A 81 5.06 40.46 24.74
C LYS A 81 5.00 41.92 25.20
N SER A 82 3.80 42.46 25.31
CA SER A 82 3.54 43.80 25.82
C SER A 82 3.15 43.75 27.29
N ALA A 83 3.83 44.57 28.11
CA ALA A 83 3.50 44.69 29.53
C ALA A 83 2.08 45.25 29.80
N LYS A 84 1.49 45.96 28.81
CA LYS A 84 0.17 46.61 28.96
C LYS A 84 -0.98 45.76 28.44
N THR A 85 -0.75 44.98 27.38
CA THR A 85 -1.81 44.31 26.61
C THR A 85 -1.60 42.80 26.48
N GLY A 86 -0.55 42.25 27.08
CA GLY A 86 -0.20 40.82 26.95
C GLY A 86 0.44 40.52 25.60
N GLN A 87 0.12 39.36 25.01
CA GLN A 87 0.63 38.97 23.70
C GLN A 87 -0.07 39.74 22.57
N VAL A 88 0.74 40.30 21.67
CA VAL A 88 0.25 41.04 20.48
C VAL A 88 0.87 40.42 19.24
N ASN A 89 0.04 40.16 18.24
CA ASN A 89 0.45 39.64 16.94
C ASN A 89 0.89 40.78 16.01
N SER A 90 1.95 40.56 15.25
CA SER A 90 2.32 41.41 14.12
C SER A 90 1.32 41.29 12.97
N THR A 91 1.41 42.21 12.01
CA THR A 91 0.83 41.98 10.68
C THR A 91 1.57 40.82 9.99
N THR A 92 0.89 40.13 9.07
CA THR A 92 1.51 39.05 8.28
C THR A 92 2.56 39.58 7.33
N SER A 93 3.60 38.78 7.08
CA SER A 93 4.60 39.07 6.06
C SER A 93 4.00 39.08 4.65
N GLN A 94 4.79 39.52 3.66
CA GLN A 94 4.48 39.25 2.26
C GLN A 94 4.37 37.73 2.04
N PRO A 95 3.36 37.27 1.28
CA PRO A 95 3.15 35.86 1.03
C PRO A 95 4.21 35.29 0.10
N VAL A 96 4.60 34.05 0.37
CA VAL A 96 5.49 33.25 -0.48
C VAL A 96 4.68 32.12 -1.09
N HIS A 97 4.74 31.97 -2.40
CA HIS A 97 4.00 30.94 -3.11
C HIS A 97 4.82 29.66 -3.26
N ILE A 98 4.27 28.57 -2.76
CA ILE A 98 4.87 27.24 -2.84
C ILE A 98 4.03 26.36 -3.77
N THR A 99 4.70 25.71 -4.72
CA THR A 99 4.10 24.74 -5.63
C THR A 99 4.82 23.41 -5.51
N VAL A 100 4.07 22.38 -5.08
CA VAL A 100 4.57 21.01 -5.06
C VAL A 100 4.35 20.36 -6.43
N ILE A 101 5.44 19.96 -7.09
CA ILE A 101 5.43 19.38 -8.43
C ILE A 101 5.18 17.87 -8.33
N GLU A 102 3.98 17.44 -8.69
CA GLU A 102 3.64 16.02 -8.85
C GLU A 102 3.50 15.66 -10.32
N LEU A 103 4.24 14.62 -10.75
CA LEU A 103 4.14 14.07 -12.10
C LEU A 103 2.81 13.32 -12.29
N PRO A 104 2.20 13.37 -13.50
CA PRO A 104 1.03 12.56 -13.82
C PRO A 104 1.29 11.07 -13.60
N VAL A 105 0.29 10.34 -13.11
CA VAL A 105 0.36 8.89 -12.91
C VAL A 105 0.52 8.18 -14.26
N PRO A 106 1.48 7.27 -14.44
CA PRO A 106 1.65 6.54 -15.68
C PRO A 106 0.58 5.45 -15.82
N THR A 107 0.40 4.97 -17.04
CA THR A 107 -0.47 3.83 -17.34
C THR A 107 0.36 2.66 -17.81
N LEU A 108 0.12 1.48 -17.23
CA LEU A 108 0.75 0.23 -17.63
C LEU A 108 -0.24 -0.60 -18.44
N PHE A 109 0.18 -1.07 -19.60
CA PHE A 109 -0.60 -1.94 -20.47
C PHE A 109 0.17 -3.22 -20.76
N TRP A 110 -0.57 -4.32 -20.91
CA TRP A 110 0.00 -5.58 -21.39
C TRP A 110 -0.44 -5.80 -22.84
N SER A 111 0.54 -5.89 -23.74
CA SER A 111 0.32 -6.12 -25.17
C SER A 111 0.85 -7.48 -25.58
N ARG A 112 -0.02 -8.30 -26.20
CA ARG A 112 0.33 -9.62 -26.73
C ARG A 112 0.58 -9.62 -28.24
N HIS A 113 0.31 -8.51 -28.92
CA HIS A 113 0.25 -8.47 -30.38
C HIS A 113 1.61 -8.40 -31.08
N LYS A 114 2.71 -8.08 -30.37
CA LYS A 114 4.07 -7.94 -30.94
C LYS A 114 5.16 -8.34 -29.93
N GLY A 115 5.19 -9.63 -29.58
CA GLY A 115 5.94 -10.11 -28.42
C GLY A 115 5.20 -9.73 -27.14
N GLU A 116 5.19 -10.62 -26.16
CA GLU A 116 4.50 -10.39 -24.90
C GLU A 116 5.24 -9.32 -24.10
N VAL A 117 4.70 -8.09 -24.07
CA VAL A 117 5.38 -6.93 -23.48
C VAL A 117 4.47 -6.13 -22.57
N LEU A 118 5.07 -5.59 -21.52
CA LEU A 118 4.49 -4.59 -20.65
C LEU A 118 4.92 -3.21 -21.14
N GLU A 119 3.98 -2.38 -21.56
CA GLU A 119 4.24 -1.02 -22.02
C GLU A 119 3.76 -0.03 -20.97
N CYS A 120 4.71 0.73 -20.43
CA CYS A 120 4.43 1.79 -19.49
C CYS A 120 4.49 3.14 -20.18
N VAL A 121 3.39 3.90 -20.11
CA VAL A 121 3.22 5.19 -20.77
C VAL A 121 3.14 6.28 -19.71
N GLY A 122 4.12 7.19 -19.73
CA GLY A 122 4.16 8.38 -18.90
C GLY A 122 3.49 9.58 -19.58
N SER A 123 3.70 10.77 -19.03
CA SER A 123 3.15 11.98 -19.62
C SER A 123 3.94 12.42 -20.88
N PRO A 124 3.27 12.75 -22.00
CA PRO A 124 3.93 13.27 -23.20
C PRO A 124 4.73 14.56 -22.98
N SER A 125 4.42 15.31 -21.92
CA SER A 125 5.13 16.53 -21.54
C SER A 125 6.56 16.27 -21.04
N TYR A 126 6.88 15.01 -20.72
CA TYR A 126 8.20 14.63 -20.21
C TYR A 126 8.76 13.42 -20.98
N PRO A 127 9.19 13.60 -22.25
CA PRO A 127 9.91 12.56 -22.97
C PRO A 127 11.26 12.29 -22.29
N GLN A 128 11.94 11.20 -22.68
CA GLN A 128 13.27 10.82 -22.16
C GLN A 128 13.32 10.44 -20.68
N GLY A 129 12.15 10.25 -20.06
CA GLY A 129 12.07 9.77 -18.68
C GLY A 129 12.68 8.38 -18.51
N PHE A 130 13.08 8.08 -17.28
CA PHE A 130 13.39 6.72 -16.86
C PHE A 130 12.12 6.04 -16.37
N PHE A 131 11.86 4.83 -16.84
CA PHE A 131 10.72 4.01 -16.49
C PHE A 131 11.19 2.79 -15.71
N TYR A 132 10.39 2.41 -14.71
CA TYR A 132 10.70 1.34 -13.76
C TYR A 132 9.50 0.41 -13.69
N LEU A 133 9.74 -0.88 -13.88
CA LEU A 133 8.74 -1.91 -13.68
C LEU A 133 8.95 -2.56 -12.32
N TYR A 134 7.90 -2.61 -11.52
CA TYR A 134 7.88 -3.24 -10.21
C TYR A 134 6.92 -4.43 -10.23
N ARG A 135 7.31 -5.50 -9.54
CA ARG A 135 6.35 -6.51 -9.10
C ARG A 135 5.66 -6.01 -7.83
N VAL A 136 4.34 -6.13 -7.74
CA VAL A 136 3.60 -5.69 -6.56
C VAL A 136 4.10 -6.42 -5.32
N GLY A 137 4.40 -5.66 -4.26
CA GLY A 137 5.00 -6.16 -3.03
C GLY A 137 6.53 -6.06 -2.99
N ASN A 138 7.19 -5.82 -4.12
CA ASN A 138 8.64 -5.60 -4.19
C ASN A 138 8.97 -4.10 -4.14
N LEU A 139 10.01 -3.75 -3.37
CA LEU A 139 10.49 -2.37 -3.25
C LEU A 139 11.51 -1.98 -4.34
N SER A 140 12.23 -2.96 -4.89
CA SER A 140 13.18 -2.76 -5.97
C SER A 140 12.53 -3.01 -7.33
N PRO A 141 12.88 -2.21 -8.37
CA PRO A 141 12.39 -2.47 -9.71
C PRO A 141 12.97 -3.77 -10.26
N GLU A 142 12.16 -4.54 -10.98
CA GLU A 142 12.59 -5.73 -11.72
C GLU A 142 13.44 -5.32 -12.92
N VAL A 143 13.05 -4.22 -13.57
CA VAL A 143 13.74 -3.68 -14.74
C VAL A 143 13.56 -2.18 -14.81
N THR A 144 14.60 -1.49 -15.29
CA THR A 144 14.62 -0.05 -15.55
C THR A 144 14.97 0.19 -17.01
N HIS A 145 14.28 1.11 -17.66
CA HIS A 145 14.53 1.47 -19.06
C HIS A 145 14.40 2.98 -19.25
N GLN A 146 15.34 3.58 -19.98
CA GLN A 146 15.27 4.99 -20.35
C GLN A 146 14.60 5.14 -21.71
N ALA A 147 13.59 6.00 -21.79
CA ALA A 147 12.92 6.28 -23.06
C ALA A 147 13.83 7.11 -23.98
N SER A 148 13.65 6.95 -25.29
CA SER A 148 14.37 7.72 -26.31
C SER A 148 13.95 9.20 -26.34
N LEU A 149 14.67 10.03 -27.10
CA LEU A 149 14.51 11.49 -27.20
C LEU A 149 13.06 11.99 -27.35
N THR A 150 12.24 11.26 -28.11
CA THR A 150 10.86 11.62 -28.45
C THR A 150 9.83 10.73 -27.76
N GLN A 151 10.26 9.71 -27.03
CA GLN A 151 9.39 8.73 -26.41
C GLN A 151 9.07 9.13 -24.97
N HIS A 152 7.81 8.92 -24.61
CA HIS A 152 7.27 9.07 -23.25
C HIS A 152 6.74 7.73 -22.75
N SER A 153 7.24 6.63 -23.30
CA SER A 153 6.90 5.27 -22.89
C SER A 153 8.13 4.38 -22.93
N ALA A 154 8.05 3.28 -22.17
CA ALA A 154 9.03 2.21 -22.19
C ALA A 154 8.34 0.86 -22.31
N ARG A 155 8.97 -0.06 -23.04
CA ARG A 155 8.49 -1.42 -23.25
C ARG A 155 9.40 -2.39 -22.52
N PHE A 156 8.82 -3.23 -21.69
CA PHE A 156 9.50 -4.24 -20.91
C PHE A 156 9.07 -5.62 -21.41
N PRO A 157 10.01 -6.57 -21.62
CA PRO A 157 9.63 -7.95 -21.82
C PRO A 157 8.91 -8.47 -20.56
N VAL A 158 7.90 -9.32 -20.72
CA VAL A 158 7.28 -9.98 -19.56
C VAL A 158 8.35 -10.81 -18.84
N PRO A 159 8.56 -10.62 -17.52
CA PRO A 159 9.58 -11.35 -16.79
C PRO A 159 9.32 -12.86 -16.84
N THR A 160 10.20 -13.60 -17.51
CA THR A 160 10.10 -15.05 -17.70
C THR A 160 10.52 -15.85 -16.46
N HIS A 161 11.23 -15.23 -15.52
CA HIS A 161 11.77 -15.90 -14.33
C HIS A 161 10.72 -16.21 -13.25
N ASN A 162 9.49 -15.70 -13.39
CA ASN A 162 8.43 -15.88 -12.39
C ASN A 162 7.38 -16.86 -12.91
N GLU A 163 7.64 -18.16 -12.73
CA GLU A 163 6.78 -19.31 -13.10
C GLU A 163 5.37 -19.31 -12.46
N HIS A 164 4.99 -18.25 -11.75
CA HIS A 164 3.77 -18.17 -10.93
C HIS A 164 2.82 -17.03 -11.35
N GLY A 165 3.09 -16.36 -12.48
CA GLY A 165 2.42 -15.12 -12.81
C GLY A 165 2.70 -14.01 -11.78
N GLY A 166 2.00 -12.89 -11.89
CA GLY A 166 2.13 -11.81 -10.92
C GLY A 166 1.43 -10.52 -11.32
N GLN A 167 1.33 -9.62 -10.35
CA GLN A 167 0.85 -8.26 -10.59
C GLN A 167 2.06 -7.34 -10.73
N TYR A 168 2.03 -6.48 -11.74
CA TYR A 168 3.08 -5.52 -12.02
C TYR A 168 2.54 -4.10 -12.01
N GLN A 169 3.34 -3.17 -11.52
CA GLN A 169 3.07 -1.73 -11.56
C GLN A 169 4.26 -1.03 -12.21
N CYS A 170 4.02 0.16 -12.74
CA CYS A 170 5.07 0.98 -13.30
C CYS A 170 5.15 2.35 -12.61
N GLN A 171 6.36 2.89 -12.58
CA GLN A 171 6.65 4.26 -12.21
C GLN A 171 7.56 4.87 -13.28
N TYR A 172 7.56 6.20 -13.42
CA TYR A 172 8.61 6.89 -14.17
C TYR A 172 9.18 8.05 -13.38
N SER A 173 10.36 8.49 -13.80
CA SER A 173 11.05 9.64 -13.24
C SER A 173 11.67 10.50 -14.32
N VAL A 174 11.70 11.80 -14.09
CA VAL A 174 12.27 12.79 -14.99
C VAL A 174 13.17 13.75 -14.22
N SER A 175 14.17 14.31 -14.89
CA SER A 175 15.05 15.32 -14.31
C SER A 175 14.44 16.70 -14.51
N LEU A 176 14.07 17.37 -13.42
CA LEU A 176 13.62 18.77 -13.44
C LEU A 176 14.67 19.61 -12.70
N GLY A 177 15.42 20.41 -13.46
CA GLY A 177 16.56 21.15 -12.91
C GLY A 177 17.61 20.19 -12.34
N ASN A 178 17.90 20.33 -11.04
CA ASN A 178 18.90 19.50 -10.33
C ASN A 178 18.28 18.31 -9.58
N SER A 179 16.95 18.19 -9.58
CA SER A 179 16.24 17.14 -8.85
C SER A 179 15.65 16.10 -9.80
N LYS A 180 15.63 14.85 -9.34
CA LYS A 180 14.94 13.75 -10.00
C LYS A 180 13.58 13.54 -9.37
N VAL A 181 12.52 13.71 -10.15
CA VAL A 181 11.13 13.65 -9.68
C VAL A 181 10.53 12.32 -10.09
N PHE A 182 9.80 11.67 -9.19
CA PHE A 182 9.14 10.38 -9.43
C PHE A 182 7.63 10.53 -9.51
N SER A 183 7.01 9.76 -10.40
CA SER A 183 5.56 9.64 -10.47
C SER A 183 5.03 8.76 -9.33
N LYS A 184 3.73 8.78 -9.12
CA LYS A 184 3.07 7.69 -8.37
C LYS A 184 3.12 6.40 -9.19
N MET A 185 2.86 5.27 -8.53
CA MET A 185 2.74 3.97 -9.20
C MET A 185 1.48 3.93 -10.07
N SER A 186 1.54 3.24 -11.21
CA SER A 186 0.38 2.93 -12.04
C SER A 186 -0.58 1.98 -11.32
N SER A 187 -1.81 1.86 -11.84
CA SER A 187 -2.65 0.72 -11.51
C SER A 187 -1.94 -0.59 -11.84
N PRO A 188 -2.08 -1.65 -11.02
CA PRO A 188 -1.46 -2.93 -11.27
C PRO A 188 -2.07 -3.63 -12.49
N VAL A 189 -1.23 -4.37 -13.21
CA VAL A 189 -1.61 -5.26 -14.32
C VAL A 189 -1.27 -6.69 -13.95
N ASN A 190 -2.24 -7.58 -14.12
CA ASN A 190 -2.10 -9.01 -13.82
C ASN A 190 -1.56 -9.75 -15.05
N ILE A 191 -0.42 -10.41 -14.86
CA ILE A 191 0.14 -11.35 -15.82
C ILE A 191 -0.18 -12.77 -15.34
N PRO A 192 -0.94 -13.56 -16.11
CA PRO A 192 -1.30 -14.92 -15.73
C PRO A 192 -0.08 -15.85 -15.75
N CYS A 193 -0.15 -16.91 -14.96
CA CYS A 193 0.79 -18.02 -14.99
C CYS A 193 0.73 -18.70 -16.37
N ILE A 194 1.88 -19.00 -16.99
CA ILE A 194 1.91 -19.78 -18.22
C ILE A 194 1.69 -21.25 -17.82
N THR A 195 0.52 -21.80 -18.14
CA THR A 195 0.17 -23.19 -17.86
C THR A 195 1.07 -24.13 -18.66
N GLY A 196 1.93 -24.86 -17.96
CA GLY A 196 2.95 -25.76 -18.56
C GLY A 196 4.06 -26.14 -17.60
N TYR A 197 4.27 -25.35 -16.54
CA TYR A 197 5.15 -25.68 -15.41
C TYR A 197 4.32 -26.12 -14.19
N HIS A 198 4.85 -27.11 -13.47
CA HIS A 198 4.19 -27.85 -12.37
C HIS A 198 3.79 -27.02 -11.14
N SER A 199 4.03 -25.70 -11.14
CA SER A 199 3.90 -24.85 -9.95
C SER A 199 2.69 -23.91 -9.99
N CYS A 200 1.89 -23.89 -11.07
CA CYS A 200 0.66 -23.06 -11.13
C CYS A 200 -0.55 -23.68 -10.40
N THR A 201 -0.41 -24.79 -9.67
CA THR A 201 -1.51 -25.38 -8.88
C THR A 201 -1.65 -24.69 -7.52
N SER A 202 -2.29 -23.53 -7.52
CA SER A 202 -2.89 -23.02 -6.28
C SER A 202 -4.17 -23.81 -5.98
N THR A 203 -4.09 -24.63 -4.93
CA THR A 203 -5.19 -24.85 -3.96
C THR A 203 -6.53 -25.36 -4.50
N SER A 204 -6.53 -26.31 -5.43
CA SER A 204 -7.73 -27.10 -5.77
C SER A 204 -7.56 -28.60 -5.48
N THR A 205 -6.31 -29.09 -5.54
CA THR A 205 -6.00 -30.51 -5.33
C THR A 205 -5.82 -30.86 -3.86
N ASP A 206 -5.43 -29.92 -2.99
CA ASP A 206 -5.29 -30.20 -1.56
C ASP A 206 -6.63 -30.50 -0.89
N LEU A 207 -7.72 -29.88 -1.31
CA LEU A 207 -9.06 -30.22 -0.82
C LEU A 207 -9.46 -31.65 -1.21
N ALA A 208 -9.19 -32.07 -2.45
CA ALA A 208 -9.48 -33.44 -2.89
C ALA A 208 -8.60 -34.48 -2.20
N LEU A 209 -7.32 -34.16 -1.94
CA LEU A 209 -6.37 -35.04 -1.25
C LEU A 209 -6.66 -35.12 0.25
N ILE A 210 -7.06 -34.02 0.89
CA ILE A 210 -7.49 -33.97 2.29
C ILE A 210 -8.81 -34.72 2.46
N VAL A 211 -9.82 -34.49 1.60
CA VAL A 211 -11.10 -35.21 1.62
C VAL A 211 -10.89 -36.71 1.35
N GLY A 212 -10.00 -37.06 0.41
CA GLY A 212 -9.61 -38.44 0.14
C GLY A 212 -8.93 -39.12 1.34
N SER A 213 -8.00 -38.42 2.01
CA SER A 213 -7.28 -38.96 3.18
C SER A 213 -8.18 -39.22 4.39
N VAL A 214 -9.19 -38.37 4.60
CA VAL A 214 -10.17 -38.56 5.69
C VAL A 214 -11.04 -39.79 5.43
N SER A 215 -11.40 -40.08 4.18
CA SER A 215 -12.22 -41.24 3.82
C SER A 215 -11.54 -42.59 4.11
N ALA A 216 -10.22 -42.71 3.86
CA ALA A 216 -9.46 -43.93 4.12
C ALA A 216 -9.26 -44.19 5.63
N GLY A 217 -8.99 -43.14 6.41
CA GLY A 217 -8.84 -43.23 7.86
C GLY A 217 -10.13 -43.67 8.56
N VAL A 218 -11.27 -43.10 8.17
CA VAL A 218 -12.57 -43.46 8.72
C VAL A 218 -12.94 -44.91 8.36
N LEU A 219 -12.73 -45.33 7.11
CA LEU A 219 -12.97 -46.72 6.69
C LEU A 219 -12.10 -47.72 7.49
N PHE A 220 -10.83 -47.41 7.71
CA PHE A 220 -9.95 -48.25 8.51
C PHE A 220 -10.45 -48.41 9.95
N LEU A 221 -10.87 -47.31 10.58
CA LEU A 221 -11.43 -47.35 11.94
C LEU A 221 -12.73 -48.18 12.02
N ILE A 222 -13.61 -48.08 11.02
CA ILE A 222 -14.82 -48.89 10.94
C ILE A 222 -14.48 -50.38 10.85
N VAL A 223 -13.51 -50.76 10.02
CA VAL A 223 -13.09 -52.17 9.87
C VAL A 223 -12.49 -52.71 11.18
N VAL A 224 -11.65 -51.93 11.86
CA VAL A 224 -11.09 -52.33 13.17
C VAL A 224 -12.19 -52.51 14.21
N ALA A 225 -13.19 -51.62 14.25
CA ALA A 225 -14.34 -51.75 15.15
C ALA A 225 -15.17 -53.02 14.86
N ILE A 226 -15.42 -53.33 13.59
CA ILE A 226 -16.15 -54.55 13.19
C ILE A 226 -15.36 -55.81 13.57
N LEU A 227 -14.05 -55.85 13.33
CA LEU A 227 -13.20 -56.99 13.70
C LEU A 227 -13.11 -57.15 15.21
N GLY A 228 -12.95 -56.04 15.95
CA GLY A 228 -12.98 -56.03 17.41
C GLY A 228 -14.32 -56.56 17.95
N PHE A 229 -15.44 -56.14 17.35
CA PHE A 229 -16.76 -56.63 17.69
C PHE A 229 -16.94 -58.11 17.36
N ALA A 230 -16.47 -58.57 16.19
CA ALA A 230 -16.53 -59.97 15.80
C ALA A 230 -15.70 -60.84 16.76
N MET A 231 -14.49 -60.41 17.12
CA MET A 231 -13.67 -61.08 18.13
C MET A 231 -14.33 -61.07 19.51
N HIS A 232 -14.92 -59.96 19.93
CA HIS A 232 -15.64 -59.85 21.19
C HIS A 232 -16.87 -60.77 21.21
N ARG A 233 -17.66 -60.79 20.13
CA ARG A 233 -18.77 -61.74 19.91
C ARG A 233 -18.28 -63.18 19.92
N HIS A 234 -17.13 -63.47 19.33
CA HIS A 234 -16.56 -64.83 19.29
C HIS A 234 -16.02 -65.28 20.65
N LYS A 235 -15.53 -64.33 21.47
CA LYS A 235 -15.08 -64.56 22.84
C LYS A 235 -16.27 -64.73 23.79
N ILE A 236 -17.34 -63.96 23.61
CA ILE A 236 -18.62 -64.14 24.32
C ILE A 236 -19.27 -65.47 23.92
N LYS A 237 -19.25 -65.87 22.64
CA LYS A 237 -19.82 -67.15 22.20
C LYS A 237 -19.10 -68.37 22.77
N LYS A 238 -17.85 -68.24 23.23
CA LYS A 238 -17.10 -69.31 23.92
C LYS A 238 -17.41 -69.41 25.42
N ASN A 239 -18.02 -68.39 26.03
CA ASN A 239 -18.39 -68.36 27.44
C ASN A 239 -19.90 -68.12 27.60
N PHE A 240 -20.66 -69.20 27.44
CA PHE A 240 -22.04 -69.40 27.94
C PHE A 240 -23.16 -68.46 27.44
N GLY A 241 -24.38 -69.00 27.39
CA GLY A 241 -25.51 -68.44 26.65
C GLY A 241 -26.24 -67.26 27.30
N SER A 242 -27.17 -66.75 26.49
CA SER A 242 -28.28 -65.81 26.78
C SER A 242 -28.02 -64.30 26.69
N MET A 243 -28.97 -63.69 25.95
CA MET A 243 -29.53 -62.34 26.08
C MET A 243 -28.87 -61.15 25.34
N PHE A 244 -29.56 -60.76 24.26
CA PHE A 244 -29.66 -59.43 23.63
C PHE A 244 -29.67 -58.31 24.70
N MET A 245 -29.03 -57.15 24.58
CA MET A 245 -29.01 -56.14 23.52
C MET A 245 -27.77 -55.25 23.67
N PRO A 246 -27.05 -54.90 22.57
CA PRO A 246 -26.35 -53.63 22.53
C PRO A 246 -26.40 -52.97 21.13
N GLU A 247 -27.57 -52.84 20.51
CA GLU A 247 -27.69 -52.10 19.24
C GLU A 247 -27.79 -50.58 19.43
N ILE A 248 -28.40 -50.12 20.52
CA ILE A 248 -28.68 -48.69 20.74
C ILE A 248 -27.40 -47.91 21.09
N ILE A 249 -26.48 -48.50 21.86
CA ILE A 249 -25.24 -47.83 22.27
C ILE A 249 -24.31 -47.62 21.07
N LEU A 250 -24.28 -48.56 20.12
CA LEU A 250 -23.45 -48.47 18.93
C LEU A 250 -23.94 -47.38 17.97
N LEU A 251 -25.27 -47.25 17.80
CA LEU A 251 -25.89 -46.17 17.04
C LEU A 251 -25.59 -44.79 17.65
N ILE A 252 -25.63 -44.65 18.98
CA ILE A 252 -25.32 -43.38 19.66
C ILE A 252 -23.85 -43.00 19.48
N VAL A 253 -22.92 -43.97 19.58
CA VAL A 253 -21.48 -43.70 19.37
C VAL A 253 -21.19 -43.34 17.92
N VAL A 254 -21.83 -44.00 16.95
CA VAL A 254 -21.66 -43.69 15.52
C VAL A 254 -22.22 -42.30 15.18
N VAL A 255 -23.39 -41.94 15.71
CA VAL A 255 -24.00 -40.61 15.50
C VAL A 255 -23.17 -39.51 16.20
N ALA A 256 -22.66 -39.76 17.40
CA ALA A 256 -21.81 -38.79 18.13
C ALA A 256 -20.45 -38.56 17.45
N MET A 257 -19.89 -39.58 16.78
CA MET A 257 -18.64 -39.46 16.01
C MET A 257 -18.84 -38.74 14.67
N LEU A 258 -20.04 -38.79 14.08
CA LEU A 258 -20.38 -38.10 12.81
C LEU A 258 -20.86 -36.66 13.00
N GLY A 259 -21.35 -36.30 14.20
CA GLY A 259 -21.82 -34.94 14.54
C GLY A 259 -20.83 -33.80 14.22
N PRO A 260 -19.54 -33.89 14.62
CA PRO A 260 -18.57 -32.84 14.33
C PRO A 260 -18.14 -32.79 12.85
N VAL A 261 -18.42 -33.83 12.04
CA VAL A 261 -18.09 -33.86 10.61
C VAL A 261 -19.13 -33.09 9.78
N PHE A 262 -20.40 -33.13 10.18
CA PHE A 262 -21.46 -32.36 9.51
C PHE A 262 -21.39 -30.86 9.81
N GLN A 263 -20.96 -30.48 11.00
CA GLN A 263 -20.90 -29.07 11.41
C GLN A 263 -19.79 -28.26 10.72
N TRP A 264 -18.86 -28.92 10.04
CA TRP A 264 -17.84 -28.31 9.18
C TRP A 264 -18.29 -28.10 7.73
N ILE A 265 -19.36 -28.78 7.29
CA ILE A 265 -19.88 -28.68 5.91
C ILE A 265 -20.81 -27.47 5.76
N ASP A 266 -21.49 -27.05 6.82
CA ASP A 266 -22.39 -25.88 6.80
C ASP A 266 -21.67 -24.52 7.00
N ALA A 267 -20.35 -24.52 7.20
CA ALA A 267 -19.54 -23.32 7.45
C ALA A 267 -18.55 -22.97 6.30
N LEU A 268 -18.73 -23.59 5.14
CA LEU A 268 -18.05 -23.31 3.85
C LEU A 268 -19.06 -22.77 2.84
#